data_AF-A0A7K1C396-F1
#
_entry.id   AF-A0A7K1C396-F1
#
_cell.length_a   1.000
_cell.length_b   1.000
_cell.length_c   1.000
_cell.angle_alpha   90.00
_cell.angle_beta   90.00
_cell.angle_gamma   90.00
#
_symmetry.space_group_name_H-M   'P 1'
#
loop_
_entity.id
_entity.type
_entity.pdbx_description
1 polymer ?
#
loop_
_entity_poly.entity_id
_entity_poly.type
_entity_poly.pdbx_seq_one_letter_code
_entity_poly.pdbx_strand_id
1 'polypeptide(L)'
;IELGFDLVVSHHPLLLRGVDTVSEETYKGELIARLIRADCALLTVHTNGDRVESGTSATLAAALGLNGGEPIAAHPHGGGIGFAGDIPEQSLGTFAKKVAAVLPATAGGVRVSGDFERRVTTVSLCAGAGDSLLSHPLVRASDVYVTSDLRHHPVSEFRESSRLSRDTAVIDVSHWAAEWLWLEVAAGELRNSCPELSITVSDINTDPWNFVVVQ
;
A
#
# COMPACT_ATOMS: atom_id res chain seq x y z
N ILE A 1 -1.69 -24.03 -4.38
CA ILE A 1 -1.56 -25.51 -4.34
C ILE A 1 -2.91 -26.19 -4.55
N GLU A 2 -3.90 -26.02 -3.66
CA GLU A 2 -5.22 -26.67 -3.81
C GLU A 2 -5.91 -26.36 -5.14
N LEU A 3 -5.73 -25.13 -5.64
CA LEU A 3 -6.26 -24.66 -6.92
C LEU A 3 -5.39 -25.04 -8.13
N GLY A 4 -4.28 -25.78 -7.94
CA GLY A 4 -3.45 -26.28 -9.04
C GLY A 4 -2.62 -25.24 -9.79
N PHE A 5 -2.34 -24.07 -9.20
CA PHE A 5 -1.47 -23.06 -9.82
C PHE A 5 0.00 -23.50 -9.88
N ASP A 6 0.64 -23.28 -11.02
CA ASP A 6 2.06 -23.59 -11.26
C ASP A 6 3.00 -22.43 -10.86
N LEU A 7 2.48 -21.22 -10.69
CA LEU A 7 3.24 -20.02 -10.32
C LEU A 7 2.43 -19.13 -9.39
N VAL A 8 3.07 -18.66 -8.32
CA VAL A 8 2.60 -17.57 -7.47
C VAL A 8 3.45 -16.34 -7.75
N VAL A 9 2.82 -15.23 -8.14
CA VAL A 9 3.46 -13.91 -8.17
C VAL A 9 3.05 -13.17 -6.89
N SER A 10 4.04 -12.75 -6.10
CA SER A 10 3.86 -12.09 -4.81
C SER A 10 4.40 -10.67 -4.86
N HIS A 11 3.80 -9.75 -4.09
CA HIS A 11 4.40 -8.43 -3.89
C HIS A 11 5.55 -8.49 -2.88
N HIS A 12 5.27 -9.07 -1.71
CA HIS A 12 6.26 -9.21 -0.64
C HIS A 12 7.15 -10.44 -0.80
N PRO A 13 8.48 -10.29 -0.69
CA PRO A 13 9.40 -11.42 -0.79
C PRO A 13 9.28 -12.32 0.45
N LEU A 14 9.04 -13.62 0.21
CA LEU A 14 9.08 -14.64 1.27
C LEU A 14 10.41 -14.61 2.04
N LEU A 15 11.51 -14.42 1.30
CA LEU A 15 12.87 -14.33 1.81
C LEU A 15 13.41 -12.90 1.72
N LEU A 16 12.75 -11.94 2.41
CA LEU A 16 13.19 -10.54 2.44
C LEU A 16 14.62 -10.32 2.95
N ARG A 17 15.07 -11.17 3.88
CA ARG A 17 16.45 -11.22 4.39
C ARG A 17 17.05 -12.57 4.06
N GLY A 18 18.39 -12.64 4.05
CA GLY A 18 19.11 -13.90 3.93
C GLY A 18 18.62 -14.94 4.94
N VAL A 19 18.62 -16.21 4.52
CA VAL A 19 18.25 -17.33 5.38
C VAL A 19 19.42 -18.28 5.52
N ASP A 20 19.66 -18.72 6.75
CA ASP A 20 20.69 -19.71 7.07
C ASP A 20 20.12 -21.14 7.14
N THR A 21 18.80 -21.30 7.02
CA THR A 21 18.11 -22.59 7.05
C THR A 21 16.83 -22.57 6.22
N VAL A 22 16.48 -23.74 5.68
CA VAL A 22 15.19 -24.04 5.02
C VAL A 22 14.47 -25.20 5.72
N SER A 23 14.75 -25.42 7.01
CA SER A 23 14.09 -26.46 7.81
C SER A 23 12.56 -26.28 7.77
N GLU A 24 11.84 -27.37 7.49
CA GLU A 24 10.38 -27.43 7.50
C GLU A 24 9.77 -27.24 8.89
N GLU A 25 10.58 -27.19 9.94
CA GLU A 25 10.15 -26.78 11.28
C GLU A 25 9.88 -25.28 11.39
N THR A 26 10.38 -24.49 10.44
CA THR A 26 10.09 -23.05 10.33
C THR A 26 9.01 -22.80 9.29
N TYR A 27 8.20 -21.75 9.48
CA TYR A 27 7.12 -21.46 8.52
C TYR A 27 7.64 -21.18 7.10
N LYS A 28 8.81 -20.53 6.95
CA LYS A 28 9.40 -20.26 5.65
C LYS A 28 9.89 -21.54 4.98
N GLY A 29 10.57 -22.40 5.73
CA GLY A 29 11.04 -23.69 5.20
C GLY A 29 9.87 -24.61 4.84
N GLU A 30 8.83 -24.67 5.67
CA GLU A 30 7.60 -25.43 5.38
C GLU A 30 6.94 -24.96 4.09
N LEU A 31 6.80 -23.63 3.91
CA LEU A 31 6.16 -23.05 2.73
C LEU A 31 7.01 -23.29 1.46
N ILE A 32 8.34 -23.16 1.57
CA ILE A 32 9.27 -23.47 0.47
C ILE A 32 9.15 -24.94 0.08
N ALA A 33 9.18 -25.86 1.06
CA ALA A 33 9.08 -27.29 0.79
C ALA A 33 7.73 -27.66 0.17
N ARG A 34 6.65 -26.98 0.55
CA ARG A 34 5.33 -27.14 -0.09
C ARG A 34 5.30 -26.66 -1.53
N LEU A 35 5.88 -25.49 -1.82
CA LEU A 35 5.99 -24.98 -3.19
C LEU A 35 6.81 -25.95 -4.07
N ILE A 36 7.96 -26.41 -3.59
CA ILE A 36 8.82 -27.38 -4.29
C ILE A 36 8.08 -28.70 -4.55
N ARG A 37 7.44 -29.28 -3.53
CA ARG A 37 6.73 -30.58 -3.68
C ARG A 37 5.51 -30.50 -4.59
N ALA A 38 4.94 -29.31 -4.74
CA ALA A 38 3.81 -29.06 -5.63
C ALA A 38 4.23 -28.57 -7.03
N ASP A 39 5.54 -28.51 -7.32
CA ASP A 39 6.10 -27.95 -8.55
C ASP A 39 5.57 -26.53 -8.86
N CYS A 40 5.41 -25.72 -7.81
CA CYS A 40 4.84 -24.39 -7.88
C CYS A 40 5.94 -23.34 -7.69
N ALA A 41 6.19 -22.53 -8.71
CA ALA A 41 7.16 -21.46 -8.67
C ALA A 41 6.66 -20.27 -7.83
N LEU A 42 7.61 -19.50 -7.28
CA LEU A 42 7.34 -18.23 -6.60
C LEU A 42 8.19 -17.13 -7.24
N LEU A 43 7.52 -16.11 -7.77
CA LEU A 43 8.13 -14.88 -8.24
C LEU A 43 7.72 -13.72 -7.32
N THR A 44 8.64 -12.79 -7.08
CA THR A 44 8.34 -11.58 -6.28
C THR A 44 8.56 -10.32 -7.11
N VAL A 45 7.56 -9.43 -7.07
CA VAL A 45 7.58 -8.08 -7.63
C VAL A 45 7.33 -7.11 -6.47
N HIS A 46 8.40 -6.64 -5.84
CA HIS A 46 8.35 -5.81 -4.62
C HIS A 46 8.45 -4.33 -4.99
N THR A 47 9.50 -3.64 -4.51
CA THR A 47 9.75 -2.21 -4.79
C THR A 47 9.85 -1.83 -6.27
N ASN A 48 10.09 -2.79 -7.17
CA ASN A 48 9.98 -2.54 -8.61
C ASN A 48 8.53 -2.37 -9.04
N GLY A 49 7.57 -3.09 -8.45
CA GLY A 49 6.13 -2.90 -8.65
C GLY A 49 5.60 -1.61 -8.03
N ASP A 50 6.21 -1.11 -6.95
CA ASP A 50 5.84 0.18 -6.37
C ASP A 50 6.18 1.36 -7.28
N ARG A 51 7.29 1.25 -8.03
CA ARG A 51 7.90 2.36 -8.76
C ARG A 51 7.37 2.54 -10.17
N VAL A 52 6.68 1.57 -10.76
CA VAL A 52 6.14 1.71 -12.11
C VAL A 52 5.00 2.73 -12.14
N GLU A 53 4.70 3.30 -13.31
CA GLU A 53 3.64 4.31 -13.46
C GLU A 53 2.25 3.80 -13.04
N SER A 54 2.00 2.51 -13.20
CA SER A 54 0.79 1.80 -12.75
C SER A 54 0.95 1.14 -11.37
N GLY A 55 1.97 1.52 -10.59
CA GLY A 55 2.35 0.87 -9.35
C GLY A 55 1.36 1.06 -8.20
N THR A 56 1.71 0.55 -7.03
CA THR A 56 0.85 0.52 -5.83
C THR A 56 0.28 1.89 -5.46
N SER A 57 1.14 2.91 -5.35
CA SER A 57 0.72 4.27 -5.00
C SER A 57 -0.10 4.94 -6.11
N ALA A 58 0.25 4.73 -7.38
CA ALA A 58 -0.54 5.26 -8.49
C ALA A 58 -1.95 4.61 -8.56
N THR A 59 -2.02 3.31 -8.31
CA THR A 59 -3.29 2.58 -8.23
C THR A 59 -4.17 3.10 -7.09
N LEU A 60 -3.59 3.30 -5.90
CA LEU A 60 -4.32 3.88 -4.77
C LEU A 60 -4.78 5.32 -5.07
N ALA A 61 -3.94 6.13 -5.71
CA ALA A 61 -4.29 7.49 -6.13
C ALA A 61 -5.47 7.49 -7.12
N ALA A 62 -5.45 6.61 -8.12
CA ALA A 62 -6.54 6.46 -9.08
C ALA A 62 -7.83 6.02 -8.40
N ALA A 63 -7.77 5.04 -7.49
CA ALA A 63 -8.93 4.55 -6.75
C ALA A 63 -9.55 5.62 -5.83
N LEU A 64 -8.72 6.51 -5.28
CA LEU A 64 -9.16 7.68 -4.50
C LEU A 64 -9.55 8.89 -5.37
N GLY A 65 -9.38 8.80 -6.69
CA GLY A 65 -9.76 9.85 -7.65
C GLY A 65 -8.91 11.12 -7.54
N LEU A 66 -7.62 10.99 -7.26
CA LEU A 66 -6.67 12.11 -7.36
C LEU A 66 -6.51 12.53 -8.83
N ASN A 67 -6.45 13.83 -9.09
CA ASN A 67 -6.31 14.41 -10.42
C ASN A 67 -5.11 15.33 -10.48
N GLY A 68 -4.32 15.23 -11.55
CA GLY A 68 -3.03 15.91 -11.61
C GLY A 68 -2.10 15.38 -10.51
N GLY A 69 -0.81 15.30 -10.78
CA GLY A 69 0.09 14.86 -9.74
C GLY A 69 1.43 14.36 -10.22
N GLU A 70 2.25 14.07 -9.24
CA GLU A 70 3.60 13.57 -9.44
C GLU A 70 3.96 12.55 -8.34
N PRO A 71 4.90 11.64 -8.63
CA PRO A 71 5.45 10.77 -7.60
C PRO A 71 6.12 11.57 -6.49
N ILE A 72 5.98 11.13 -5.23
CA ILE A 72 6.63 11.81 -4.09
C ILE A 72 8.16 11.71 -4.23
N ALA A 73 8.66 10.52 -4.56
CA ALA A 73 10.06 10.27 -4.87
C ALA A 73 10.17 9.70 -6.28
N ALA A 74 10.32 10.58 -7.28
CA ALA A 74 10.41 10.21 -8.68
C ALA A 74 11.65 9.35 -9.00
N HIS A 75 11.49 8.43 -9.95
CA HIS A 75 12.57 7.59 -10.45
C HIS A 75 13.03 8.07 -11.84
N PRO A 76 14.33 8.05 -12.18
CA PRO A 76 14.86 8.59 -13.44
C PRO A 76 14.30 7.97 -14.72
N HIS A 77 13.69 6.78 -14.61
CA HIS A 77 13.16 6.01 -15.74
C HIS A 77 11.63 5.95 -15.77
N GLY A 78 10.96 6.91 -15.12
CA GLY A 78 9.50 6.95 -14.99
C GLY A 78 9.00 6.36 -13.68
N GLY A 79 7.81 6.80 -13.28
CA GLY A 79 7.18 6.48 -12.00
C GLY A 79 7.98 6.94 -10.76
N GLY A 80 7.74 6.29 -9.62
CA GLY A 80 8.36 6.66 -8.34
C GLY A 80 7.60 6.09 -7.14
N ILE A 81 8.08 6.40 -5.93
CA ILE A 81 7.43 6.00 -4.68
C ILE A 81 6.48 7.10 -4.25
N GLY A 82 5.27 6.70 -3.82
CA GLY A 82 4.23 7.62 -3.38
C GLY A 82 3.67 8.45 -4.53
N PHE A 83 2.58 9.16 -4.26
CA PHE A 83 1.91 10.02 -5.22
C PHE A 83 1.34 11.25 -4.51
N ALA A 84 1.41 12.43 -5.12
CA ALA A 84 0.77 13.63 -4.64
C ALA A 84 -0.08 14.27 -5.73
N GLY A 85 -1.30 14.69 -5.39
CA GLY A 85 -2.25 15.25 -6.35
C GLY A 85 -3.45 15.92 -5.70
N ASP A 86 -4.37 16.40 -6.54
CA ASP A 86 -5.52 17.18 -6.10
C ASP A 86 -6.79 16.32 -5.98
N ILE A 87 -7.68 16.71 -5.07
CA ILE A 87 -9.02 16.15 -4.90
C ILE A 87 -10.07 17.28 -4.86
N PRO A 88 -11.33 17.00 -5.21
CA PRO A 88 -12.42 17.94 -4.95
C PRO A 88 -12.49 18.31 -3.46
N GLU A 89 -12.70 19.61 -3.18
CA GLU A 89 -12.78 20.12 -1.82
C GLU A 89 -13.84 19.38 -1.00
N GLN A 90 -13.43 18.87 0.16
CA GLN A 90 -14.30 18.18 1.13
C GLN A 90 -13.68 18.24 2.53
N SER A 91 -14.42 17.80 3.55
CA SER A 91 -13.84 17.67 4.90
C SER A 91 -12.91 16.45 5.00
N LEU A 92 -11.91 16.51 5.89
CA LEU A 92 -11.01 15.40 6.18
C LEU A 92 -11.79 14.14 6.57
N GLY A 93 -12.84 14.29 7.37
CA GLY A 93 -13.72 13.18 7.76
C GLY A 93 -14.45 12.53 6.59
N THR A 94 -14.88 13.33 5.61
CA THR A 94 -15.49 12.81 4.37
C THR A 94 -14.47 12.07 3.52
N PHE A 95 -13.27 12.64 3.38
CA PHE A 95 -12.18 11.99 2.66
C PHE A 95 -11.75 10.68 3.31
N ALA A 96 -11.61 10.63 4.64
CA ALA A 96 -11.27 9.40 5.38
C ALA A 96 -12.33 8.29 5.21
N LYS A 97 -13.62 8.65 5.17
CA LYS A 97 -14.69 7.69 4.83
C LYS A 97 -14.58 7.17 3.40
N LYS A 98 -14.20 8.02 2.44
CA LYS A 98 -13.91 7.60 1.06
C LYS A 98 -12.73 6.62 1.03
N VAL A 99 -11.66 6.90 1.77
CA VAL A 99 -10.51 5.98 1.91
C VAL A 99 -10.98 4.62 2.44
N ALA A 100 -11.79 4.60 3.51
CA ALA A 100 -12.32 3.37 4.06
C ALA A 100 -13.23 2.59 3.10
N ALA A 101 -13.97 3.28 2.22
CA ALA A 101 -14.88 2.66 1.26
C ALA A 101 -14.17 2.07 0.03
N VAL A 102 -13.02 2.64 -0.36
CA VAL A 102 -12.22 2.17 -1.50
C VAL A 102 -11.35 0.97 -1.14
N LEU A 103 -10.84 0.94 0.09
CA LEU A 103 -9.95 -0.13 0.55
C LEU A 103 -10.72 -1.40 0.93
N PRO A 104 -10.13 -2.59 0.72
CA PRO A 104 -10.64 -3.82 1.30
C PRO A 104 -10.81 -3.71 2.82
N ALA A 105 -11.88 -4.32 3.34
CA ALA A 105 -12.17 -4.29 4.77
C ALA A 105 -11.08 -5.03 5.57
N THR A 106 -10.53 -4.37 6.58
CA THR A 106 -9.56 -4.92 7.53
C THR A 106 -9.98 -4.61 8.94
N ALA A 107 -9.51 -5.40 9.91
CA ALA A 107 -9.89 -5.24 11.30
C ALA A 107 -9.50 -3.87 11.88
N GLY A 108 -8.34 -3.32 11.45
CA GLY A 108 -7.83 -2.04 11.94
C GLY A 108 -8.58 -0.82 11.42
N GLY A 109 -9.35 -0.96 10.34
CA GLY A 109 -10.04 0.15 9.69
C GLY A 109 -9.11 1.28 9.24
N VAL A 110 -9.59 2.52 9.37
CA VAL A 110 -8.85 3.74 9.01
C VAL A 110 -8.66 4.60 10.26
N ARG A 111 -7.41 4.96 10.57
CA ARG A 111 -7.06 5.83 11.71
C ARG A 111 -6.65 7.19 11.17
N VAL A 112 -7.12 8.27 11.81
CA VAL A 112 -6.90 9.64 11.33
C VAL A 112 -6.32 10.51 12.44
N SER A 113 -5.30 11.30 12.11
CA SER A 113 -4.79 12.40 12.94
C SER A 113 -5.00 13.72 12.21
N GLY A 114 -5.96 14.51 12.68
CA GLY A 114 -6.37 15.77 12.07
C GLY A 114 -7.76 16.18 12.53
N ASP A 115 -8.16 17.42 12.26
CA ASP A 115 -9.52 17.89 12.52
C ASP A 115 -10.47 17.34 11.45
N PHE A 116 -11.55 16.68 11.90
CA PHE A 116 -12.55 16.04 11.06
C PHE A 116 -13.21 17.02 10.07
N GLU A 117 -13.47 18.25 10.50
CA GLU A 117 -14.19 19.26 9.69
C GLU A 117 -13.26 20.10 8.81
N ARG A 118 -11.95 19.91 8.95
CA ARG A 118 -10.98 20.65 8.16
C ARG A 118 -11.14 20.36 6.67
N ARG A 119 -11.13 21.42 5.86
CA ARG A 119 -11.15 21.32 4.39
C ARG A 119 -9.83 20.78 3.85
N VAL A 120 -9.92 19.85 2.90
CA VAL A 120 -8.78 19.26 2.20
C VAL A 120 -9.02 19.33 0.69
N THR A 121 -7.98 19.71 -0.06
CA THR A 121 -7.99 19.76 -1.54
C THR A 121 -6.78 19.07 -2.16
N THR A 122 -5.78 18.76 -1.35
CA THR A 122 -4.52 18.15 -1.81
C THR A 122 -4.16 16.96 -0.94
N VAL A 123 -3.76 15.87 -1.59
CA VAL A 123 -3.45 14.60 -0.94
C VAL A 123 -2.07 14.16 -1.41
N SER A 124 -1.24 13.76 -0.46
CA SER A 124 -0.11 12.87 -0.73
C SER A 124 -0.40 11.50 -0.17
N LEU A 125 0.15 10.46 -0.78
CA LEU A 125 -0.02 9.09 -0.32
C LEU A 125 1.19 8.22 -0.66
N CYS A 126 1.35 7.16 0.10
CA CYS A 126 2.25 6.04 -0.20
C CYS A 126 1.52 4.77 0.21
N ALA A 127 1.21 3.91 -0.75
CA ALA A 127 0.78 2.56 -0.44
C ALA A 127 1.91 1.84 0.31
N GLY A 128 1.55 1.03 1.32
CA GLY A 128 2.54 0.41 2.20
C GLY A 128 3.18 1.37 3.20
N ALA A 129 4.37 1.01 3.67
CA ALA A 129 5.06 1.71 4.76
C ALA A 129 5.72 3.04 4.30
N GLY A 130 5.06 4.16 4.59
CA GLY A 130 5.49 5.51 4.19
C GLY A 130 6.08 6.40 5.29
N ASP A 131 6.37 5.87 6.48
CA ASP A 131 6.92 6.62 7.63
C ASP A 131 8.16 7.47 7.25
N SER A 132 9.01 6.97 6.36
CA SER A 132 10.20 7.67 5.87
C SER A 132 9.90 8.93 5.03
N LEU A 133 8.70 9.04 4.46
CA LEU A 133 8.29 10.15 3.60
C LEU A 133 7.64 11.30 4.37
N LEU A 134 7.39 11.17 5.68
CA LEU A 134 6.80 12.22 6.51
C LEU A 134 7.57 13.56 6.43
N SER A 135 8.89 13.51 6.21
CA SER A 135 9.72 14.71 6.08
C SER A 135 9.73 15.32 4.68
N HIS A 136 9.17 14.63 3.68
CA HIS A 136 9.25 15.01 2.28
C HIS A 136 8.50 16.32 2.00
N PRO A 137 9.05 17.24 1.17
CA PRO A 137 8.40 18.52 0.87
C PRO A 137 6.97 18.37 0.34
N LEU A 138 6.72 17.46 -0.60
CA LEU A 138 5.36 17.22 -1.14
C LEU A 138 4.37 16.71 -0.07
N VAL A 139 4.85 15.90 0.89
CA VAL A 139 4.03 15.43 2.00
C VAL A 139 3.68 16.59 2.92
N ARG A 140 4.68 17.35 3.36
CA ARG A 140 4.48 18.56 4.21
C ARG A 140 3.68 19.65 3.52
N ALA A 141 3.70 19.67 2.20
CA ALA A 141 2.95 20.59 1.38
C ALA A 141 1.60 20.04 0.96
N SER A 142 1.09 18.92 1.50
CA SER A 142 -0.29 18.43 1.28
C SER A 142 -1.22 18.76 2.45
N ASP A 143 -2.54 18.72 2.26
CA ASP A 143 -3.49 18.84 3.39
C ASP A 143 -3.56 17.55 4.21
N VAL A 144 -3.40 16.40 3.56
CA VAL A 144 -3.44 15.09 4.19
C VAL A 144 -2.44 14.14 3.52
N TYR A 145 -1.81 13.30 4.35
CA TYR A 145 -0.93 12.22 3.94
C TYR A 145 -1.55 10.86 4.27
N VAL A 146 -1.70 9.97 3.29
CA VAL A 146 -2.27 8.62 3.47
C VAL A 146 -1.18 7.55 3.32
N THR A 147 -0.97 6.73 4.34
CA THR A 147 -0.01 5.62 4.26
C THR A 147 -0.28 4.54 5.32
N SER A 148 0.65 3.59 5.49
CA SER A 148 0.56 2.48 6.45
C SER A 148 1.80 2.40 7.34
N ASP A 149 1.74 1.51 8.34
CA ASP A 149 2.82 1.18 9.28
C ASP A 149 3.41 2.37 10.03
N LEU A 150 2.56 3.35 10.30
CA LEU A 150 2.98 4.55 10.99
C LEU A 150 3.20 4.29 12.48
N ARG A 151 4.33 4.78 12.98
CA ARG A 151 4.71 4.65 14.39
C ARG A 151 4.28 5.89 15.17
N HIS A 152 4.00 5.70 16.45
CA HIS A 152 3.47 6.76 17.32
C HIS A 152 4.35 8.03 17.34
N HIS A 153 5.63 7.91 17.67
CA HIS A 153 6.51 9.09 17.83
C HIS A 153 6.72 9.85 16.50
N PRO A 154 7.05 9.20 15.36
CA PRO A 154 7.15 9.91 14.09
C PRO A 154 5.88 10.65 13.70
N VAL A 155 4.70 10.05 13.86
CA VAL A 155 3.42 10.73 13.57
C VAL A 155 3.19 11.89 14.54
N SER A 156 3.43 11.70 15.83
CA SER A 156 3.27 12.75 16.84
C SER A 156 4.15 13.95 16.51
N GLU A 157 5.44 13.74 16.22
CA GLU A 157 6.38 14.80 15.87
C GLU A 157 5.99 15.49 14.56
N PHE A 158 5.61 14.70 13.55
CA PHE A 158 5.13 15.23 12.27
C PHE A 158 3.90 16.12 12.46
N ARG A 159 2.91 15.71 13.26
CA ARG A 159 1.67 16.48 13.49
C ARG A 159 1.92 17.75 14.29
N GLU A 160 2.75 17.71 15.33
CA GLU A 160 3.11 18.94 16.06
C GLU A 160 3.88 19.91 15.16
N SER A 161 4.80 19.40 14.34
CA SER A 161 5.58 20.22 13.41
C SER A 161 4.71 20.79 12.29
N SER A 162 3.80 19.99 11.74
CA SER A 162 2.97 20.43 10.61
C SER A 162 2.00 21.52 11.02
N ARG A 163 1.50 21.54 12.27
CA ARG A 163 0.66 22.62 12.83
C ARG A 163 1.27 24.02 12.73
N LEU A 164 2.60 24.12 12.66
CA LEU A 164 3.30 25.39 12.50
C LEU A 164 3.34 25.88 11.04
N SER A 165 2.84 25.07 10.10
CA SER A 165 2.81 25.37 8.67
C SER A 165 1.44 25.03 8.07
N ARG A 166 1.33 23.95 7.30
CA ARG A 166 0.09 23.56 6.62
C ARG A 166 -0.84 22.74 7.51
N ASP A 167 -0.42 22.30 8.70
CA ASP A 167 -1.15 21.37 9.57
C ASP A 167 -1.54 20.06 8.86
N THR A 168 -0.68 19.53 8.00
CA THR A 168 -0.94 18.30 7.21
C THR A 168 -1.41 17.14 8.08
N ALA A 169 -2.65 16.70 7.86
CA ALA A 169 -3.26 15.56 8.53
C ALA A 169 -2.61 14.25 8.09
N VAL A 170 -2.83 13.18 8.86
CA VAL A 170 -2.32 11.84 8.54
C VAL A 170 -3.46 10.84 8.61
N ILE A 171 -3.54 9.96 7.61
CA ILE A 171 -4.44 8.81 7.58
C ILE A 171 -3.57 7.55 7.52
N ASP A 172 -3.75 6.69 8.51
CA ASP A 172 -3.08 5.40 8.64
C ASP A 172 -4.07 4.28 8.28
N VAL A 173 -3.74 3.50 7.26
CA VAL A 173 -4.55 2.40 6.72
C VAL A 173 -3.77 1.08 6.77
N SER A 174 -4.46 -0.05 6.62
CA SER A 174 -3.79 -1.35 6.48
C SER A 174 -2.79 -1.35 5.31
N HIS A 175 -1.58 -1.83 5.59
CA HIS A 175 -0.51 -2.03 4.60
C HIS A 175 -0.99 -2.95 3.48
N TRP A 176 -1.54 -4.11 3.85
CA TRP A 176 -2.09 -5.06 2.89
C TRP A 176 -3.19 -4.42 2.03
N ALA A 177 -4.15 -3.73 2.65
CA ALA A 177 -5.28 -3.16 1.91
C ALA A 177 -4.84 -2.08 0.90
N ALA A 178 -3.87 -1.25 1.27
CA ALA A 178 -3.35 -0.19 0.42
C ALA A 178 -2.63 -0.72 -0.83
N GLU A 179 -1.93 -1.85 -0.71
CA GLU A 179 -1.17 -2.46 -1.80
C GLU A 179 -1.98 -3.47 -2.60
N TRP A 180 -2.95 -4.16 -1.98
CA TRP A 180 -3.73 -5.22 -2.63
C TRP A 180 -4.48 -4.72 -3.87
N LEU A 181 -4.93 -3.47 -3.87
CA LEU A 181 -5.60 -2.86 -5.03
C LEU A 181 -4.79 -2.95 -6.33
N TRP A 182 -3.46 -2.93 -6.23
CA TRP A 182 -2.56 -3.04 -7.38
C TRP A 182 -2.56 -4.43 -8.01
N LEU A 183 -2.91 -5.48 -7.27
CA LEU A 183 -2.87 -6.84 -7.79
C LEU A 183 -3.79 -7.04 -9.00
N GLU A 184 -4.94 -6.37 -9.05
CA GLU A 184 -5.84 -6.45 -10.20
C GLU A 184 -5.29 -5.70 -11.43
N VAL A 185 -4.58 -4.58 -11.21
CA VAL A 185 -3.88 -3.85 -12.28
C VAL A 185 -2.76 -4.71 -12.85
N ALA A 186 -1.90 -5.25 -11.99
CA ALA A 186 -0.81 -6.15 -12.37
C ALA A 186 -1.34 -7.41 -13.09
N ALA A 187 -2.42 -8.01 -12.59
CA ALA A 187 -3.06 -9.14 -13.24
C ALA A 187 -3.62 -8.77 -14.62
N GLY A 188 -4.22 -7.59 -14.78
CA GLY A 188 -4.66 -7.08 -16.08
C GLY A 188 -3.52 -6.92 -17.09
N GLU A 189 -2.40 -6.33 -16.67
CA GLU A 189 -1.20 -6.18 -17.50
C GLU A 189 -0.61 -7.53 -17.93
N LEU A 190 -0.55 -8.49 -17.01
CA LEU A 190 -0.09 -9.85 -17.29
C LEU A 190 -1.04 -10.60 -18.23
N ARG A 191 -2.36 -10.50 -18.04
CA ARG A 191 -3.37 -11.11 -18.94
C ARG A 191 -3.26 -10.56 -20.35
N ASN A 192 -2.96 -9.27 -20.50
CA ASN A 192 -2.75 -8.65 -21.80
C ASN A 192 -1.43 -9.08 -22.46
N SER A 193 -0.37 -9.24 -21.67
CA SER A 193 0.97 -9.57 -22.17
C SER A 193 1.17 -11.06 -22.44
N CYS A 194 0.50 -11.90 -21.67
CA CYS A 194 0.58 -13.37 -21.72
C CYS A 194 -0.84 -13.97 -21.79
N PRO A 195 -1.58 -13.75 -22.90
CA PRO A 195 -2.98 -14.16 -23.04
C PRO A 195 -3.20 -15.68 -22.98
N GLU A 196 -2.13 -16.47 -23.14
CA GLU A 196 -2.13 -17.92 -22.98
C GLU A 196 -2.18 -18.39 -21.52
N LEU A 197 -1.90 -17.52 -20.55
CA LEU A 197 -1.87 -17.85 -19.13
C LEU A 197 -3.21 -17.56 -18.45
N SER A 198 -3.65 -18.47 -17.57
CA SER A 198 -4.75 -18.22 -16.65
C SER A 198 -4.24 -17.47 -15.42
N ILE A 199 -4.71 -16.25 -15.21
CA ILE A 199 -4.24 -15.37 -14.13
C ILE A 199 -5.41 -15.01 -13.22
N THR A 200 -5.25 -15.30 -11.93
CA THR A 200 -6.23 -15.05 -10.87
C THR A 200 -5.56 -14.27 -9.74
N VAL A 201 -6.21 -13.20 -9.27
CA VAL A 201 -5.80 -12.48 -8.06
C VAL A 201 -6.32 -13.24 -6.85
N SER A 202 -5.50 -13.33 -5.80
CA SER A 202 -5.93 -13.99 -4.56
C SER A 202 -6.84 -13.07 -3.74
N ASP A 203 -8.03 -13.57 -3.41
CA ASP A 203 -8.98 -12.90 -2.50
C ASP A 203 -8.71 -13.20 -1.01
N ILE A 204 -7.63 -13.94 -0.70
CA ILE A 204 -7.26 -14.23 0.68
C ILE A 204 -6.76 -12.94 1.33
N ASN A 205 -7.46 -12.51 2.40
CA ASN A 205 -6.97 -11.42 3.24
C ASN A 205 -5.76 -11.91 4.04
N THR A 206 -4.60 -11.32 3.76
CA THR A 206 -3.33 -11.61 4.44
C THR A 206 -2.88 -10.47 5.36
N ASP A 207 -3.78 -9.54 5.68
CA ASP A 207 -3.57 -8.59 6.78
C ASP A 207 -3.39 -9.37 8.09
N PRO A 208 -2.37 -9.06 8.91
CA PRO A 208 -2.08 -9.84 10.10
C PRO A 208 -3.05 -9.57 11.26
N TRP A 209 -3.94 -8.58 11.13
CA TRP A 209 -4.86 -8.16 12.20
C TRP A 209 -6.28 -8.68 11.95
N ASN A 210 -6.77 -9.53 12.86
CA ASN A 210 -8.10 -10.15 12.73
C ASN A 210 -9.24 -9.40 13.44
N PHE A 211 -8.95 -8.65 14.49
CA PHE A 211 -9.95 -7.87 15.23
C PHE A 211 -9.32 -6.66 15.93
N VAL A 212 -10.13 -5.64 16.20
CA VAL A 212 -9.79 -4.50 17.05
C VAL A 212 -10.78 -4.42 18.21
N VAL A 213 -10.28 -4.10 19.41
CA VAL A 213 -11.13 -3.80 20.57
C VAL A 213 -11.12 -2.29 20.76
N VAL A 214 -12.20 -1.64 20.36
CA VAL A 214 -12.39 -0.19 20.56
C VAL A 214 -12.76 0.08 22.02
N GLN A 215 -12.26 1.19 22.58
CA GLN A 215 -12.50 1.64 23.95
C GLN A 215 -13.08 3.06 23.95
#